data_AF-A0A0C2WY61-F1
#
_entry.id   AF-A0A0C2WY61-F1
#
_cell.length_a   1.000
_cell.length_b   1.000
_cell.length_c   1.000
_cell.angle_alpha   90.00
_cell.angle_beta   90.00
_cell.angle_gamma   90.00
#
_symmetry.space_group_name_H-M   'P 1'
#
loop_
_entity.id
_entity.type
_entity.pdbx_description
1 polymer ?
#
loop_
_entity_poly.entity_id
_entity_poly.type
_entity_poly.pdbx_seq_one_letter_code
_entity_poly.pdbx_strand_id
1 'polypeptide(L)' 'FTGNVYVYPSAVATYCAPSDLSGVGGMFREQIRSTHSWRSGPERRDCVFT' A
#
# COMPACT_ATOMS: atom_id res chain seq x y z
N PHE A 1 -17.13 23.95 2.43
CA PHE A 1 -16.32 23.30 3.48
C PHE A 1 -14.95 23.95 3.43
N THR A 2 -14.44 24.51 4.55
CA THR A 2 -13.13 25.22 4.63
C THR A 2 -12.07 24.41 5.38
N GLY A 3 -12.33 23.12 5.64
CA GLY A 3 -11.37 22.26 6.32
C GLY A 3 -10.23 21.82 5.40
N ASN A 4 -9.05 21.59 5.99
CA ASN A 4 -7.88 21.09 5.28
C ASN A 4 -8.05 19.59 4.97
N VAL A 5 -7.77 19.16 3.73
CA VAL A 5 -7.84 17.76 3.31
C VAL A 5 -6.42 17.26 3.05
N TYR A 6 -6.05 16.18 3.75
CA TYR A 6 -4.77 15.51 3.54
C TYR A 6 -4.98 14.28 2.68
N VAL A 7 -4.18 14.15 1.62
CA VAL A 7 -4.21 13.02 0.69
C VAL A 7 -2.91 12.25 0.81
N TYR A 8 -3.02 10.96 1.13
CA TYR A 8 -1.89 10.04 1.19
C TYR A 8 -1.97 9.09 0.00
N PRO A 9 -1.04 9.16 -0.97
CA PRO A 9 -1.08 8.32 -2.18
C PRO A 9 -0.59 6.89 -1.93
N SER A 10 -0.31 6.50 -0.69
CA SER A 10 0.16 5.16 -0.35
C SER A 10 -0.29 4.75 1.05
N ALA A 11 -0.52 3.46 1.22
CA ALA A 11 -0.84 2.84 2.50
C ALA A 11 -0.09 1.52 2.67
N VAL A 12 0.08 1.08 3.91
CA VAL A 12 0.60 -0.24 4.24
C VAL A 12 -0.50 -1.02 4.96
N ALA A 13 -0.83 -2.20 4.45
CA ALA A 13 -1.75 -3.13 5.07
C ALA A 13 -0.96 -4.28 5.71
N THR A 14 -1.27 -4.62 6.95
CA THR A 14 -0.69 -5.77 7.65
C THR A 14 -1.83 -6.66 8.12
N TYR A 15 -1.82 -7.92 7.71
CA TYR A 15 -2.93 -8.84 7.98
C TYR A 15 -2.43 -10.29 8.06
N CYS A 16 -3.23 -11.18 8.67
CA CYS A 16 -2.98 -12.62 8.68
C CYS A 16 -3.97 -13.26 7.71
N ALA A 17 -3.48 -13.93 6.66
CA ALA A 17 -4.36 -14.64 5.73
C ALA A 17 -4.47 -16.11 6.20
N PRO A 18 -5.66 -16.60 6.54
CA PRO A 18 -5.83 -17.95 7.04
C PRO A 18 -5.59 -19.03 5.96
N SER A 19 -5.58 -18.66 4.68
CA SER A 19 -5.51 -19.57 3.53
C SER A 19 -4.13 -19.70 2.89
N ASP A 20 -3.27 -18.67 2.98
CA ASP A 20 -1.92 -18.71 2.44
C ASP A 20 -0.90 -18.90 3.55
N LEU A 21 0.26 -19.49 3.23
CA LEU A 21 1.44 -19.51 4.10
C LEU A 21 1.87 -18.06 4.33
N SER A 22 1.20 -17.42 5.27
CA SER A 22 1.59 -16.15 5.87
C SER A 22 3.07 -16.29 6.23
N GLY A 23 3.90 -15.33 5.81
CA GLY A 23 5.36 -15.47 5.71
C GLY A 23 6.08 -15.87 7.01
N VAL A 24 7.40 -15.65 7.12
CA VAL A 24 8.22 -16.20 8.24
C VAL A 24 7.68 -15.92 9.67
N GLY A 25 6.79 -14.94 9.86
CA GLY A 25 6.07 -14.66 11.11
C GLY A 25 4.54 -14.83 11.11
N GLY A 26 3.92 -15.45 10.10
CA GLY A 26 2.47 -15.64 10.06
C GLY A 26 1.67 -14.36 9.73
N MET A 27 2.31 -13.31 9.21
CA MET A 27 1.66 -12.08 8.76
C MET A 27 2.09 -11.71 7.34
N PHE A 28 1.14 -11.20 6.57
CA PHE A 28 1.36 -10.51 5.30
C PHE A 28 1.49 -9.02 5.55
N ARG A 29 2.40 -8.41 4.81
CA ARG A 29 2.53 -6.97 4.71
C ARG A 29 2.51 -6.58 3.24
N GLU A 30 1.60 -5.68 2.91
CA GLU A 30 1.45 -5.17 1.56
C GLU A 30 1.57 -3.65 1.55
N GLN A 31 2.26 -3.12 0.56
CA GLN A 31 2.31 -1.70 0.29
C GLN A 31 1.45 -1.37 -0.93
N ILE A 32 0.35 -0.67 -0.67
CA ILE A 32 -0.57 -0.15 -1.68
C ILE A 32 -0.06 1.22 -2.10
N ARG A 33 0.18 1.41 -3.39
CA ARG A 33 0.64 2.68 -3.95
C ARG A 33 -0.35 3.16 -5.02
N SER A 34 -0.69 4.43 -4.96
CA SER A 34 -1.55 5.17 -5.88
C SER A 34 -0.92 6.54 -6.15
N THR A 35 0.38 6.53 -6.43
CA THR A 35 1.16 7.76 -6.64
C THR A 35 0.94 8.25 -8.06
N HIS A 36 0.38 9.46 -8.21
CA HIS A 36 0.10 10.06 -9.53
C HIS A 36 1.35 10.28 -10.41
N SER A 37 2.53 10.40 -9.82
CA SER A 37 3.80 10.40 -10.56
C SER A 37 4.88 9.72 -9.74
N TRP A 38 5.58 8.76 -10.34
CA TRP A 38 6.67 8.04 -9.70
C TRP A 38 7.98 8.29 -10.45
N ARG A 39 9.02 8.77 -9.74
CA ARG A 39 10.35 9.08 -10.31
C ARG A 39 10.28 10.01 -11.54
N SER A 40 9.43 11.04 -11.48
CA SER A 40 9.15 11.95 -12.61
C SER A 40 8.57 11.25 -13.85
N GLY A 41 8.07 10.03 -13.67
CA GLY A 41 7.47 9.21 -14.70
C GLY A 41 5.96 9.06 -14.49
N PRO A 42 5.36 8.02 -15.11
CA PRO A 42 3.92 7.79 -15.05
C PRO A 42 3.45 7.46 -13.63
N GLU A 43 2.14 7.41 -13.48
CA GLU A 43 1.52 6.98 -12.23
C GLU A 43 1.93 5.56 -11.84
N ARG A 44 2.05 5.34 -10.54
CA ARG A 44 2.33 4.04 -9.95
C ARG A 44 1.14 3.60 -9.13
N ARG A 45 0.39 2.65 -9.69
CA ARG A 45 -0.76 2.00 -9.09
C ARG A 45 -0.47 0.51 -8.91
N ASP A 46 0.27 0.16 -7.86
CA ASP A 46 0.68 -1.22 -7.58
C ASP A 46 0.47 -1.61 -6.11
N CYS A 47 0.23 -2.90 -5.88
CA CYS A 47 0.29 -3.52 -4.56
C CYS A 47 1.49 -4.46 -4.52
N VAL A 48 2.39 -4.27 -3.56
CA VAL A 48 3.62 -5.05 -3.45
C VAL A 48 3.74 -5.65 -2.06
N PHE A 49 3.94 -6.97 -2.00
CA PHE A 49 4.26 -7.68 -0.75
C PHE A 49 5.65 -7.26 -0.24
N THR A 50 5.76 -7.01 1.06
CA THR A 50 6.98 -6.53 1.73
C THR A 50 7.40 -7.45 2.86
#